data_AF-A0A559LU11-F1
#
_entry.id   AF-A0A559LU11-F1
#
_cell.length_a   1.000
_cell.length_b   1.000
_cell.length_c   1.000
_cell.angle_alpha   90.00
_cell.angle_beta   90.00
_cell.angle_gamma   90.00
#
_symmetry.space_group_name_H-M   'P 1'
#
loop_
_entity.id
_entity.type
_entity.pdbx_description
1 polymer ?
#
loop_
_entity_poly.entity_id
_entity_poly.type
_entity_poly.pdbx_seq_one_letter_code
_entity_poly.pdbx_strand_id
1 'polypeptide(L)'
;MRNTLEEAVVMAANLALESRDEDGPVAGASVVMALNFAFPLLSDFHRSLINCNALLPLIVWTVTAEEGFGHGQFLAAVSSEVVESPNHLLAWSPNTPSFRFIQELDRRPTLANMGPLAKLAGYAVQQATDTQAVIAAQDALLAFSSQVLDMWRLNRLSDIDPALEGNVLTQETITSTWPVLWNLLRKLMFGTVAILQAIVSRSLLDPRMLNDMAAPVIASKSLRILRNIFFISSRNGNSAFQVYNFTYLTSIDSISRSAPACHRFLQESRPSEDASTSTTYLQRTLDLFYLNLSEHLPLSLPTDACDALIIKPAIAYISHEGPTTQNMVEIFESAHSAILSTMSCPQHSPLTIELTPFYIALLFNSFPQHISSRQFRVAFKTVMQIVSPPFPIAELEPQLSETLLEMLRASISTASTSLLPPTADIVAQAAMEETQEERHSQQSSLALALVDSLPYLPLPLVEEWFTIAAQAMNEIEDPVLREPVKQRFLQILVSGELDVERAAIGVAWWGTRGGRTLILGVSAEPAMMSGALPGPDRSSHL
;
A
#
# COMPACT_ATOMS: atom_id res chain seq x y z
N MET A 1 -8.96 3.73 -53.14
CA MET A 1 -9.93 4.65 -52.50
C MET A 1 -9.71 4.76 -50.99
N ARG A 2 -9.67 3.65 -50.24
CA ARG A 2 -9.37 3.67 -48.79
C ARG A 2 -8.04 4.38 -48.45
N ASN A 3 -6.93 4.01 -49.08
CA ASN A 3 -5.63 4.63 -48.81
C ASN A 3 -5.64 6.15 -49.06
N THR A 4 -6.23 6.60 -50.17
CA THR A 4 -6.36 8.03 -50.49
C THR A 4 -7.19 8.79 -49.46
N LEU A 5 -8.22 8.14 -48.88
CA LEU A 5 -9.05 8.74 -47.83
C LEU A 5 -8.31 8.80 -46.49
N GLU A 6 -7.58 7.74 -46.12
CA GLU A 6 -6.72 7.74 -44.93
C GLU A 6 -5.62 8.81 -45.04
N GLU A 7 -4.97 8.93 -46.20
CA GLU A 7 -3.96 9.95 -46.50
C GLU A 7 -4.54 11.37 -46.40
N ALA A 8 -5.72 11.60 -46.99
CA ALA A 8 -6.40 12.89 -46.91
C ALA A 8 -6.76 13.26 -45.45
N VAL A 9 -7.22 12.30 -44.65
CA VAL A 9 -7.53 12.50 -43.22
C VAL A 9 -6.28 12.89 -42.44
N VAL A 10 -5.16 12.19 -42.65
CA VAL A 10 -3.88 12.50 -41.99
C VAL A 10 -3.36 13.87 -42.41
N MET A 11 -3.40 14.19 -43.70
CA MET A 11 -2.96 15.48 -44.21
C MET A 11 -3.79 16.63 -43.63
N ALA A 12 -5.12 16.49 -43.62
CA ALA A 12 -6.01 17.48 -43.03
C ALA A 12 -5.78 17.64 -41.52
N ALA A 13 -5.58 16.54 -40.79
CA ALA A 13 -5.28 16.58 -39.37
C ALA A 13 -3.97 17.31 -39.07
N ASN A 14 -2.90 17.03 -39.83
CA ASN A 14 -1.61 17.68 -39.62
C ASN A 14 -1.67 19.18 -39.93
N LEU A 15 -2.35 19.59 -41.01
CA LEU A 15 -2.56 21.00 -41.32
C LEU A 15 -3.35 21.73 -40.21
N ALA A 16 -4.40 21.10 -39.68
CA ALA A 16 -5.19 21.67 -38.59
C ALA A 16 -4.42 21.74 -37.25
N LEU A 17 -3.45 20.84 -37.03
CA LEU A 17 -2.56 20.90 -35.87
C LEU A 17 -1.55 22.06 -35.98
N GLU A 18 -1.19 22.48 -37.20
CA GLU A 18 -0.28 23.60 -37.47
C GLU A 18 -0.97 24.96 -37.32
N SER A 19 -2.24 25.10 -37.74
CA SER A 19 -3.00 26.37 -37.66
C SER A 19 -3.67 26.64 -36.31
N ARG A 20 -3.48 25.75 -35.32
CA ARG A 20 -4.25 25.75 -34.06
C ARG A 20 -4.22 27.07 -33.27
N ASP A 21 -3.08 27.77 -33.27
CA ASP A 21 -2.90 28.99 -32.47
C ASP A 21 -3.68 30.17 -33.07
N GLU A 22 -4.02 30.09 -34.37
CA GLU A 22 -4.81 31.07 -35.10
C GLU A 22 -6.32 30.78 -35.00
N ASP A 23 -6.71 29.49 -34.96
CA ASP A 23 -8.11 29.04 -35.00
C ASP A 23 -8.81 29.00 -33.62
N GLY A 24 -8.04 29.08 -32.54
CA GLY A 24 -8.53 29.17 -31.16
C GLY A 24 -8.84 27.83 -30.48
N PRO A 25 -9.19 27.87 -29.18
CA PRO A 25 -9.25 26.69 -28.30
C PRO A 25 -10.30 25.64 -28.72
N VAL A 26 -11.47 26.08 -29.16
CA VAL A 26 -12.57 25.19 -29.57
C VAL A 26 -12.23 24.41 -30.85
N ALA A 27 -11.51 25.05 -31.78
CA ALA A 27 -11.04 24.38 -32.99
C ALA A 27 -10.07 23.25 -32.65
N GLY A 28 -9.14 23.51 -31.73
CA GLY A 28 -8.19 22.50 -31.25
C GLY A 28 -8.85 21.27 -30.62
N ALA A 29 -9.82 21.46 -29.72
CA ALA A 29 -10.57 20.35 -29.13
C ALA A 29 -11.38 19.56 -30.18
N SER A 30 -11.91 20.26 -31.19
CA SER A 30 -12.64 19.63 -32.30
C SER A 30 -11.73 18.72 -33.14
N VAL A 31 -10.49 19.14 -33.40
CA VAL A 31 -9.47 18.32 -34.09
C VAL A 31 -9.17 17.05 -33.28
N VAL A 32 -8.97 17.19 -31.98
CA VAL A 32 -8.72 16.04 -31.08
C VAL A 32 -9.88 15.07 -31.10
N MET A 33 -11.13 15.56 -31.02
CA MET A 33 -12.31 14.69 -31.06
C MET A 33 -12.48 13.99 -32.40
N ALA A 34 -12.29 14.70 -33.52
CA ALA A 34 -12.34 14.10 -34.85
C ALA A 34 -11.28 12.98 -34.99
N LEU A 35 -10.06 13.25 -34.53
CA LEU A 35 -8.99 12.25 -34.50
C LEU A 35 -9.31 11.09 -33.56
N ASN A 36 -9.90 11.32 -32.39
CA ASN A 36 -10.27 10.24 -31.45
C ASN A 36 -11.22 9.21 -32.10
N PHE A 37 -12.14 9.65 -32.97
CA PHE A 37 -13.04 8.77 -33.72
C PHE A 37 -12.41 8.19 -34.99
N ALA A 38 -11.58 8.96 -35.70
CA ALA A 38 -10.95 8.51 -36.94
C ALA A 38 -9.77 7.57 -36.71
N PHE A 39 -9.01 7.77 -35.63
CA PHE A 39 -7.74 7.08 -35.37
C PHE A 39 -7.87 5.55 -35.33
N PRO A 40 -8.90 4.95 -34.70
CA PRO A 40 -9.11 3.50 -34.76
C PRO A 40 -9.37 2.96 -36.17
N LEU A 41 -9.83 3.79 -37.10
CA LEU A 41 -10.16 3.41 -38.48
C LEU A 41 -8.95 3.47 -39.43
N LEU A 42 -7.92 4.24 -39.07
CA LEU A 42 -6.67 4.37 -39.83
C LEU A 42 -5.83 3.08 -39.71
N SER A 43 -5.11 2.73 -40.79
CA SER A 43 -4.06 1.72 -40.74
C SER A 43 -2.84 2.20 -39.97
N ASP A 44 -2.03 1.26 -39.45
CA ASP A 44 -0.84 1.61 -38.63
C ASP A 44 0.16 2.49 -39.37
N PHE A 45 0.29 2.31 -40.70
CA PHE A 45 1.08 3.19 -41.54
C PHE A 45 0.59 4.64 -41.47
N HIS A 46 -0.69 4.90 -41.72
CA HIS A 46 -1.24 6.26 -41.68
C HIS A 46 -1.28 6.85 -40.27
N ARG A 47 -1.48 6.02 -39.23
CA ARG A 47 -1.35 6.47 -37.83
C ARG A 47 0.05 7.00 -37.51
N SER A 48 1.10 6.41 -38.10
CA SER A 48 2.48 6.84 -37.88
C SER A 48 2.84 8.17 -38.54
N LEU A 49 2.02 8.62 -39.51
CA LEU A 49 2.22 9.88 -40.23
C LEU A 49 1.58 11.10 -39.53
N ILE A 50 0.82 10.88 -38.46
CA ILE A 50 0.21 11.96 -37.67
C ILE A 50 1.31 12.65 -36.84
N ASN A 51 1.32 13.99 -36.84
CA ASN A 51 2.27 14.77 -36.05
C ASN A 51 1.98 14.67 -34.55
N CYS A 52 2.51 13.63 -33.90
CA CYS A 52 2.33 13.39 -32.47
C CYS A 52 2.93 14.47 -31.57
N ASN A 53 3.95 15.21 -32.04
CA ASN A 53 4.56 16.32 -31.27
C ASN A 53 3.57 17.48 -31.09
N ALA A 54 2.82 17.82 -32.15
CA ALA A 54 1.79 18.85 -32.09
C ALA A 54 0.49 18.35 -31.44
N LEU A 55 0.15 17.08 -31.67
CA LEU A 55 -1.08 16.46 -31.16
C LEU A 55 -1.06 16.25 -29.65
N LEU A 56 0.04 15.77 -29.06
CA LEU A 56 0.09 15.40 -27.64
C LEU A 56 -0.26 16.58 -26.69
N PRO A 57 0.37 17.77 -26.82
CA PRO A 57 0.00 18.92 -25.98
C PRO A 57 -1.48 19.28 -26.12
N LEU A 58 -2.03 19.17 -27.33
CA LEU A 58 -3.43 19.50 -27.60
C LEU A 58 -4.39 18.50 -26.97
N ILE A 59 -4.06 17.20 -26.97
CA ILE A 59 -4.87 16.19 -26.27
C ILE A 59 -4.88 16.46 -24.77
N VAL A 60 -3.71 16.67 -24.17
CA VAL A 60 -3.61 16.91 -22.71
C VAL A 60 -4.33 18.21 -22.33
N TRP A 61 -4.19 19.26 -23.13
CA TRP A 61 -4.97 20.48 -22.96
C TRP A 61 -6.48 20.22 -23.08
N THR A 62 -6.94 19.48 -24.10
CA THR A 62 -8.37 19.14 -24.28
C THR A 62 -8.94 18.36 -23.08
N VAL A 63 -8.15 17.47 -22.49
CA VAL A 63 -8.55 16.69 -21.30
C VAL A 63 -8.62 17.57 -20.05
N THR A 64 -7.67 18.49 -19.88
CA THR A 64 -7.50 19.23 -18.62
C THR A 64 -8.25 20.57 -18.60
N ALA A 65 -8.41 21.21 -19.75
CA ALA A 65 -9.03 22.53 -19.90
C ALA A 65 -10.56 22.47 -19.91
N GLU A 66 -11.20 23.60 -20.22
CA GLU A 66 -12.65 23.81 -20.18
C GLU A 66 -13.45 22.76 -20.96
N GLU A 67 -12.93 22.24 -22.06
CA GLU A 67 -13.60 21.23 -22.89
C GLU A 67 -13.62 19.82 -22.24
N GLY A 68 -12.68 19.55 -21.35
CA GLY A 68 -12.55 18.30 -20.60
C GLY A 68 -13.01 18.45 -19.16
N PHE A 69 -12.10 18.31 -18.20
CA PHE A 69 -12.40 18.41 -16.76
C PHE A 69 -12.43 19.84 -16.20
N GLY A 70 -12.23 20.85 -17.05
CA GLY A 70 -12.35 22.27 -16.68
C GLY A 70 -11.46 22.66 -15.51
N HIS A 71 -10.22 22.18 -15.46
CA HIS A 71 -9.27 22.43 -14.38
C HIS A 71 -9.80 22.04 -12.97
N GLY A 72 -10.80 21.16 -12.89
CA GLY A 72 -11.43 20.80 -11.62
C GLY A 72 -12.40 21.86 -11.07
N GLN A 73 -12.74 22.90 -11.83
CA GLN A 73 -13.61 24.00 -11.38
C GLN A 73 -14.99 23.55 -10.90
N PHE A 74 -15.48 22.40 -11.35
CA PHE A 74 -16.72 21.80 -10.85
C PHE A 74 -16.68 21.56 -9.34
N LEU A 75 -15.51 21.28 -8.75
CA LEU A 75 -15.35 21.08 -7.31
C LEU A 75 -15.59 22.37 -6.51
N ALA A 76 -15.18 23.52 -7.04
CA ALA A 76 -15.46 24.81 -6.41
C ALA A 76 -16.95 25.17 -6.49
N ALA A 77 -17.58 24.90 -7.63
CA ALA A 77 -19.03 25.08 -7.78
C ALA A 77 -19.81 24.24 -6.76
N VAL A 78 -19.44 22.96 -6.59
CA VAL A 78 -20.03 22.09 -5.56
C VAL A 78 -19.80 22.66 -4.17
N SER A 79 -18.57 23.07 -3.83
CA SER A 79 -18.24 23.61 -2.50
C SER A 79 -19.12 24.80 -2.11
N SER A 80 -19.43 25.68 -3.08
CA SER A 80 -20.26 26.86 -2.85
C SER A 80 -21.73 26.58 -2.55
N GLU A 81 -22.23 25.39 -2.93
CA GLU A 81 -23.65 25.02 -2.86
C GLU A 81 -23.93 23.86 -1.89
N VAL A 82 -22.89 23.31 -1.25
CA VAL A 82 -23.03 22.37 -0.13
C VAL A 82 -23.41 23.17 1.13
N VAL A 83 -24.59 22.89 1.66
CA VAL A 83 -25.13 23.56 2.84
C VAL A 83 -25.32 22.60 4.00
N GLU A 84 -25.25 23.11 5.21
CA GLU A 84 -25.59 22.34 6.40
C GLU A 84 -27.10 22.39 6.63
N SER A 85 -27.72 21.22 6.70
CA SER A 85 -29.15 21.07 7.00
C SER A 85 -29.44 21.33 8.48
N PRO A 86 -30.72 21.53 8.88
CA PRO A 86 -31.09 21.72 10.29
C PRO A 86 -30.67 20.56 11.22
N ASN A 87 -30.41 19.37 10.66
CA ASN A 87 -29.95 18.19 11.39
C ASN A 87 -28.42 18.07 11.45
N HIS A 88 -27.68 19.15 11.15
CA HIS A 88 -26.21 19.15 11.06
C HIS A 88 -25.62 18.21 10.00
N LEU A 89 -26.44 17.74 9.05
CA LEU A 89 -25.99 16.95 7.91
C LEU A 89 -25.67 17.85 6.72
N LEU A 90 -24.63 17.53 5.96
CA LEU A 90 -24.31 18.20 4.72
C LEU A 90 -25.29 17.77 3.62
N ALA A 91 -25.87 18.76 2.95
CA ALA A 91 -26.84 18.59 1.89
C ALA A 91 -26.32 19.23 0.61
N TRP A 92 -26.36 18.48 -0.49
CA TRP A 92 -26.11 18.97 -1.84
C TRP A 92 -27.24 18.50 -2.76
N SER A 93 -28.22 19.39 -2.98
CA SER A 93 -29.46 19.05 -3.67
C SER A 93 -29.26 18.87 -5.19
N PRO A 94 -29.97 17.93 -5.84
CA PRO A 94 -29.94 17.75 -7.28
C PRO A 94 -30.55 18.94 -8.06
N ASN A 95 -31.24 19.87 -7.38
CA ASN A 95 -31.78 21.06 -8.03
C ASN A 95 -30.74 22.18 -8.23
N THR A 96 -29.53 21.99 -7.70
CA THR A 96 -28.48 23.00 -7.71
C THR A 96 -27.82 23.16 -9.10
N PRO A 97 -27.41 24.38 -9.46
CA PRO A 97 -26.61 24.65 -10.65
C PRO A 97 -25.34 23.80 -10.74
N SER A 98 -24.60 23.61 -9.64
CA SER A 98 -23.38 22.79 -9.63
C SER A 98 -23.63 21.34 -10.02
N PHE A 99 -24.76 20.76 -9.60
CA PHE A 99 -25.12 19.40 -10.00
C PHE A 99 -25.46 19.30 -11.49
N ARG A 100 -26.24 20.26 -12.02
CA ARG A 100 -26.51 20.32 -13.46
C ARG A 100 -25.23 20.50 -14.27
N PHE A 101 -24.32 21.35 -13.80
CA PHE A 101 -23.02 21.56 -14.41
C PHE A 101 -22.21 20.26 -14.51
N ILE A 102 -22.16 19.47 -13.44
CA ILE A 102 -21.50 18.15 -13.46
C ILE A 102 -22.18 17.18 -14.44
N GLN A 103 -23.52 17.16 -14.50
CA GLN A 103 -24.24 16.31 -15.45
C GLN A 103 -23.98 16.72 -16.91
N GLU A 104 -23.92 18.01 -17.19
CA GLU A 104 -23.58 18.53 -18.52
C GLU A 104 -22.14 18.19 -18.89
N LEU A 105 -21.21 18.36 -17.94
CA LEU A 105 -19.80 18.02 -18.08
C LEU A 105 -19.63 16.53 -18.42
N ASP A 106 -20.28 15.64 -17.66
CA ASP A 106 -20.20 14.18 -17.85
C ASP A 106 -20.74 13.70 -19.21
N ARG A 107 -21.69 14.46 -19.78
CA ARG A 107 -22.28 14.20 -21.10
C ARG A 107 -21.44 14.70 -22.26
N ARG A 108 -20.40 15.51 -22.01
CA ARG A 108 -19.56 16.03 -23.10
C ARG A 108 -18.86 14.88 -23.84
N PRO A 109 -18.75 14.96 -25.18
CA PRO A 109 -18.10 13.90 -25.96
C PRO A 109 -16.66 13.58 -25.52
N THR A 110 -15.92 14.59 -25.04
CA THR A 110 -14.57 14.47 -24.48
C THR A 110 -14.53 13.51 -23.29
N LEU A 111 -15.40 13.70 -22.30
CA LEU A 111 -15.46 12.87 -21.09
C LEU A 111 -16.17 11.53 -21.32
N ALA A 112 -17.21 11.51 -22.16
CA ALA A 112 -17.88 10.27 -22.56
C ALA A 112 -16.90 9.30 -23.25
N ASN A 113 -15.92 9.83 -24.00
CA ASN A 113 -14.90 9.05 -24.71
C ASN A 113 -13.51 9.17 -24.07
N MET A 114 -13.43 9.37 -22.75
CA MET A 114 -12.16 9.53 -22.04
C MET A 114 -11.22 8.32 -22.22
N GLY A 115 -11.76 7.10 -22.25
CA GLY A 115 -10.97 5.88 -22.47
C GLY A 115 -10.22 5.87 -23.82
N PRO A 116 -10.93 5.98 -24.96
CA PRO A 116 -10.31 6.17 -26.27
C PRO A 116 -9.34 7.36 -26.33
N LEU A 117 -9.71 8.49 -25.72
CA LEU A 117 -8.87 9.69 -25.72
C LEU A 117 -7.55 9.47 -24.96
N ALA A 118 -7.59 8.78 -23.82
CA ALA A 118 -6.39 8.39 -23.08
C ALA A 118 -5.51 7.41 -23.88
N LYS A 119 -6.11 6.51 -24.68
CA LYS A 119 -5.35 5.63 -25.59
C LYS A 119 -4.69 6.41 -26.73
N LEU A 120 -5.39 7.39 -27.31
CA LEU A 120 -4.82 8.28 -28.32
C LEU A 120 -3.66 9.09 -27.75
N ALA A 121 -3.81 9.64 -26.54
CA ALA A 121 -2.74 10.31 -25.81
C ALA A 121 -1.56 9.35 -25.58
N GLY A 122 -1.81 8.12 -25.14
CA GLY A 122 -0.78 7.11 -24.94
C GLY A 122 -0.01 6.80 -26.22
N TYR A 123 -0.71 6.65 -27.35
CA TYR A 123 -0.06 6.50 -28.66
C TYR A 123 0.79 7.72 -29.01
N ALA A 124 0.26 8.94 -28.84
CA ALA A 124 1.00 10.17 -29.12
C ALA A 124 2.23 10.32 -28.23
N VAL A 125 2.16 9.90 -26.95
CA VAL A 125 3.31 9.83 -26.05
C VAL A 125 4.35 8.85 -26.58
N GLN A 126 3.97 7.66 -27.06
CA GLN A 126 4.95 6.69 -27.55
C GLN A 126 5.60 7.11 -28.88
N GLN A 127 4.86 7.81 -29.75
CA GLN A 127 5.31 8.13 -31.11
C GLN A 127 5.85 9.56 -31.28
N ALA A 128 5.72 10.44 -30.30
CA ALA A 128 6.28 11.80 -30.37
C ALA A 128 7.83 11.73 -30.53
N THR A 129 8.37 12.36 -31.55
CA THR A 129 9.83 12.43 -31.75
C THR A 129 10.48 13.45 -30.83
N ASP A 130 9.73 14.44 -30.34
CA ASP A 130 10.19 15.43 -29.39
C ASP A 130 9.88 15.00 -27.94
N THR A 131 10.93 14.65 -27.20
CA THR A 131 10.85 14.34 -25.77
C THR A 131 10.33 15.52 -24.94
N GLN A 132 10.57 16.77 -25.35
CA GLN A 132 10.10 17.94 -24.60
C GLN A 132 8.57 18.04 -24.61
N ALA A 133 7.92 17.67 -25.72
CA ALA A 133 6.46 17.59 -25.78
C ALA A 133 5.89 16.59 -24.74
N VAL A 134 6.59 15.48 -24.50
CA VAL A 134 6.20 14.49 -23.47
C VAL A 134 6.41 15.01 -22.05
N ILE A 135 7.52 15.69 -21.79
CA ILE A 135 7.79 16.31 -20.49
C ILE A 135 6.77 17.42 -20.21
N ALA A 136 6.45 18.25 -21.20
CA ALA A 136 5.44 19.30 -21.09
C ALA A 136 4.04 18.71 -20.83
N ALA A 137 3.70 17.58 -21.45
CA ALA A 137 2.47 16.85 -21.15
C ALA A 137 2.42 16.38 -19.68
N GLN A 138 3.52 15.87 -19.13
CA GLN A 138 3.62 15.51 -17.72
C GLN A 138 3.44 16.73 -16.81
N ASP A 139 4.06 17.86 -17.15
CA ASP A 139 3.94 19.11 -16.41
C ASP A 139 2.51 19.66 -16.38
N ALA A 140 1.80 19.57 -17.51
CA ALA A 140 0.39 19.90 -17.58
C ALA A 140 -0.49 18.99 -16.70
N LEU A 141 -0.21 17.67 -16.66
CA LEU A 141 -0.90 16.75 -15.75
C LEU A 141 -0.59 17.03 -14.27
N LEU A 142 0.64 17.42 -13.96
CA LEU A 142 1.02 17.82 -12.60
C LEU A 142 0.30 19.10 -12.16
N ALA A 143 0.28 20.12 -13.02
CA ALA A 143 -0.45 21.35 -12.75
C ALA A 143 -1.95 21.08 -12.55
N PHE A 144 -2.55 20.28 -13.44
CA PHE A 144 -3.95 19.90 -13.36
C PHE A 144 -4.28 19.12 -12.08
N SER A 145 -3.52 18.06 -11.76
CA SER A 145 -3.77 17.27 -10.55
C SER A 145 -3.60 18.09 -9.26
N SER A 146 -2.66 19.03 -9.25
CA SER A 146 -2.47 19.95 -8.12
C SER A 146 -3.68 20.87 -7.94
N GLN A 147 -4.19 21.46 -9.03
CA GLN A 147 -5.40 22.28 -9.00
C GLN A 147 -6.62 21.48 -8.51
N VAL A 148 -6.78 20.23 -8.96
CA VAL A 148 -7.86 19.35 -8.50
C VAL A 148 -7.77 19.09 -6.99
N LEU A 149 -6.57 18.79 -6.47
CA LEU A 149 -6.36 18.60 -5.04
C LEU A 149 -6.66 19.87 -4.25
N ASP A 150 -6.19 21.03 -4.71
CA ASP A 150 -6.41 22.31 -4.03
C ASP A 150 -7.90 22.66 -3.96
N MET A 151 -8.64 22.45 -5.06
CA MET A 151 -10.09 22.65 -5.09
C MET A 151 -10.83 21.65 -4.20
N TRP A 152 -10.37 20.40 -4.14
CA TRP A 152 -10.94 19.40 -3.22
C TRP A 152 -10.67 19.77 -1.76
N ARG A 153 -9.46 20.21 -1.42
CA ARG A 153 -9.10 20.62 -0.05
C ARG A 153 -9.98 21.74 0.50
N LEU A 154 -10.43 22.64 -0.37
CA LEU A 154 -11.35 23.73 0.01
C LEU A 154 -12.82 23.29 0.06
N ASN A 155 -13.12 22.05 -0.33
CA ASN A 155 -14.47 21.51 -0.35
C ASN A 155 -14.82 20.91 1.02
N ARG A 156 -15.99 21.27 1.56
CA ARG A 156 -16.49 20.72 2.84
C ARG A 156 -16.68 19.21 2.81
N LEU A 157 -16.86 18.63 1.63
CA LEU A 157 -17.00 17.19 1.43
C LEU A 157 -15.66 16.43 1.54
N SER A 158 -14.52 17.13 1.58
CA SER A 158 -13.19 16.50 1.60
C SER A 158 -12.81 15.87 2.94
N ASP A 159 -13.49 16.25 4.01
CA ASP A 159 -13.25 15.74 5.36
C ASP A 159 -14.15 14.54 5.72
N ILE A 160 -14.96 14.07 4.76
CA ILE A 160 -15.90 12.97 4.99
C ILE A 160 -15.17 11.63 4.86
N ASP A 161 -15.06 10.92 5.98
CA ASP A 161 -14.65 9.51 5.99
C ASP A 161 -15.71 8.65 5.27
N PRO A 162 -15.32 7.85 4.26
CA PRO A 162 -16.22 6.93 3.57
C PRO A 162 -17.05 6.03 4.50
N ALA A 163 -16.51 5.64 5.66
CA ALA A 163 -17.22 4.82 6.64
C ALA A 163 -18.35 5.58 7.36
N LEU A 164 -18.31 6.92 7.36
CA LEU A 164 -19.23 7.80 8.10
C LEU A 164 -20.20 8.56 7.20
N GLU A 165 -20.23 8.29 5.90
CA GLU A 165 -21.06 9.01 4.93
C GLU A 165 -22.53 9.04 5.30
N GLY A 166 -23.07 7.91 5.75
CA GLY A 166 -24.47 7.79 6.20
C GLY A 166 -24.82 8.67 7.39
N ASN A 167 -23.83 9.10 8.16
CA ASN A 167 -23.99 9.91 9.37
C ASN A 167 -23.75 11.41 9.11
N VAL A 168 -23.13 11.77 7.99
CA VAL A 168 -22.71 13.15 7.68
C VAL A 168 -23.48 13.74 6.50
N LEU A 169 -23.87 12.92 5.53
CA LEU A 169 -24.58 13.35 4.33
C LEU A 169 -26.09 13.12 4.46
N THR A 170 -26.89 13.99 3.84
CA THR A 170 -28.34 13.71 3.72
C THR A 170 -28.60 12.53 2.79
N GLN A 171 -29.69 11.79 3.04
CA GLN A 171 -30.09 10.64 2.20
C GLN A 171 -30.27 11.01 0.73
N GLU A 172 -30.80 12.21 0.44
CA GLU A 172 -30.90 12.73 -0.92
C GLU A 172 -29.53 12.87 -1.57
N THR A 173 -28.55 13.44 -0.86
CA THR A 173 -27.17 13.61 -1.36
C THR A 173 -26.52 12.26 -1.65
N ILE A 174 -26.60 11.31 -0.70
CA ILE A 174 -26.00 9.97 -0.83
C ILE A 174 -26.56 9.22 -2.05
N THR A 175 -27.86 9.34 -2.30
CA THR A 175 -28.53 8.54 -3.35
C THR A 175 -28.51 9.21 -4.73
N SER A 176 -28.40 10.54 -4.81
CA SER A 176 -28.54 11.28 -6.06
C SER A 176 -27.25 11.95 -6.54
N THR A 177 -26.70 12.90 -5.76
CA THR A 177 -25.64 13.79 -6.23
C THR A 177 -24.25 13.23 -5.97
N TRP A 178 -24.05 12.59 -4.82
CA TRP A 178 -22.77 12.00 -4.40
C TRP A 178 -22.22 10.93 -5.37
N PRO A 179 -23.01 9.96 -5.87
CA PRO A 179 -22.50 8.94 -6.78
C PRO A 179 -22.04 9.53 -8.12
N VAL A 180 -22.72 10.58 -8.60
CA VAL A 180 -22.39 11.24 -9.88
C VAL A 180 -21.06 11.98 -9.77
N LEU A 181 -20.83 12.71 -8.67
CA LEU A 181 -19.54 13.36 -8.40
C LEU A 181 -18.39 12.35 -8.39
N TRP A 182 -18.55 11.24 -7.65
CA TRP A 182 -17.51 10.21 -7.59
C TRP A 182 -17.28 9.50 -8.92
N ASN A 183 -18.33 9.31 -9.73
CA ASN A 183 -18.16 8.77 -11.08
C ASN A 183 -17.32 9.70 -11.96
N LEU A 184 -17.55 11.01 -11.90
CA LEU A 184 -16.76 11.99 -12.64
C LEU A 184 -15.30 12.02 -12.14
N LEU A 185 -15.08 12.04 -10.83
CA LEU A 185 -13.74 11.95 -10.23
C LEU A 185 -13.00 10.67 -10.63
N ARG A 186 -13.71 9.54 -10.70
CA ARG A 186 -13.14 8.27 -11.15
C ARG A 186 -12.71 8.33 -12.61
N LYS A 187 -13.53 8.92 -13.50
CA LYS A 187 -13.15 9.15 -14.91
C LYS A 187 -11.90 10.03 -15.02
N LEU A 188 -11.81 11.08 -14.20
CA LEU A 188 -10.63 11.96 -14.10
C LEU A 188 -9.39 11.15 -13.72
N MET A 189 -9.45 10.41 -12.62
CA MET A 189 -8.33 9.61 -12.13
C MET A 189 -7.87 8.58 -13.16
N PHE A 190 -8.78 7.79 -13.74
CA PHE A 190 -8.40 6.80 -14.75
C PHE A 190 -7.81 7.44 -16.01
N GLY A 191 -8.38 8.55 -16.48
CA GLY A 191 -7.87 9.30 -17.62
C GLY A 191 -6.45 9.81 -17.39
N THR A 192 -6.22 10.48 -16.25
CA THR A 192 -4.90 11.00 -15.86
C THR A 192 -3.88 9.87 -15.70
N VAL A 193 -4.22 8.78 -15.00
CA VAL A 193 -3.29 7.66 -14.76
C VAL A 193 -2.96 6.92 -16.06
N ALA A 194 -3.90 6.75 -16.98
CA ALA A 194 -3.62 6.12 -18.27
C ALA A 194 -2.63 6.92 -19.13
N ILE A 195 -2.76 8.25 -19.17
CA ILE A 195 -1.81 9.11 -19.87
C ILE A 195 -0.45 9.09 -19.16
N LEU A 196 -0.45 9.18 -17.83
CA LEU A 196 0.77 9.14 -17.02
C LEU A 196 1.54 7.82 -17.18
N GLN A 197 0.81 6.70 -17.26
CA GLN A 197 1.42 5.39 -17.50
C GLN A 197 2.19 5.32 -18.82
N ALA A 198 1.65 5.92 -19.88
CA ALA A 198 2.35 5.98 -21.16
C ALA A 198 3.64 6.82 -21.05
N ILE A 199 3.61 7.92 -20.30
CA ILE A 199 4.79 8.77 -20.04
C ILE A 199 5.85 8.00 -19.26
N VAL A 200 5.47 7.33 -18.17
CA VAL A 200 6.39 6.51 -17.36
C VAL A 200 6.93 5.33 -18.16
N SER A 201 6.13 4.70 -19.02
CA SER A 201 6.62 3.62 -19.89
C SER A 201 7.65 4.13 -20.89
N ARG A 202 7.41 5.31 -21.49
CA ARG A 202 8.37 5.93 -22.40
C ARG A 202 9.65 6.33 -21.67
N SER A 203 9.58 6.78 -20.41
CA SER A 203 10.78 7.18 -19.67
C SER A 203 11.76 6.04 -19.43
N LEU A 204 11.29 4.78 -19.48
CA LEU A 204 12.15 3.59 -19.41
C LEU A 204 12.92 3.31 -20.71
N LEU A 205 12.46 3.86 -21.84
CA LEU A 205 12.97 3.53 -23.18
C LEU A 205 13.68 4.71 -23.86
N ASP A 206 13.25 5.95 -23.61
CA ASP A 206 13.82 7.16 -24.19
C ASP A 206 15.12 7.56 -23.45
N PRO A 207 16.30 7.51 -24.10
CA PRO A 207 17.58 7.84 -23.44
C PRO A 207 17.63 9.27 -22.86
N ARG A 208 16.85 10.19 -23.42
CA ARG A 208 16.76 11.58 -22.92
C ARG A 208 15.95 11.68 -21.63
N MET A 209 15.13 10.68 -21.32
CA MET A 209 14.35 10.57 -20.09
C MET A 209 15.00 9.64 -19.07
N LEU A 210 15.74 8.62 -19.53
CA LEU A 210 16.34 7.58 -18.69
C LEU A 210 17.63 8.01 -17.95
N ASN A 211 18.21 9.17 -18.27
CA ASN A 211 19.45 9.61 -17.62
C ASN A 211 19.26 10.03 -16.15
N ASP A 212 20.37 10.06 -15.41
CA ASP A 212 20.43 10.30 -13.96
C ASP A 212 19.85 11.65 -13.50
N MET A 213 19.72 12.61 -14.42
CA MET A 213 19.13 13.92 -14.12
C MET A 213 17.63 13.95 -14.38
N ALA A 214 17.19 13.40 -15.52
CA ALA A 214 15.78 13.46 -15.93
C ALA A 214 14.93 12.40 -15.23
N ALA A 215 15.42 11.17 -15.08
CA ALA A 215 14.64 10.05 -14.56
C ALA A 215 14.08 10.32 -13.14
N PRO A 216 14.87 10.81 -12.16
CA PRO A 216 14.35 11.10 -10.83
C PRO A 216 13.33 12.25 -10.83
N VAL A 217 13.47 13.23 -11.72
CA VAL A 217 12.52 14.34 -11.87
C VAL A 217 11.20 13.85 -12.42
N ILE A 218 11.22 13.04 -13.48
CA ILE A 218 10.03 12.42 -14.08
C ILE A 218 9.33 11.55 -13.05
N ALA A 219 10.07 10.70 -12.34
CA ALA A 219 9.54 9.85 -11.28
C ALA A 219 8.89 10.66 -10.16
N SER A 220 9.56 11.72 -9.67
CA SER A 220 9.03 12.61 -8.64
C SER A 220 7.72 13.28 -9.09
N LYS A 221 7.67 13.77 -10.33
CA LYS A 221 6.45 14.38 -10.90
C LYS A 221 5.30 13.36 -11.00
N SER A 222 5.59 12.14 -11.45
CA SER A 222 4.60 11.06 -11.52
C SER A 222 4.04 10.70 -10.14
N LEU A 223 4.90 10.53 -9.13
CA LEU A 223 4.47 10.25 -7.76
C LEU A 223 3.65 11.40 -7.17
N ARG A 224 3.99 12.66 -7.47
CA ARG A 224 3.19 13.83 -7.07
C ARG A 224 1.80 13.84 -7.74
N ILE A 225 1.70 13.49 -9.03
CA ILE A 225 0.41 13.37 -9.70
C ILE A 225 -0.44 12.30 -9.02
N LEU A 226 0.12 11.12 -8.74
CA LEU A 226 -0.57 10.03 -8.05
C LEU A 226 -1.01 10.44 -6.63
N ARG A 227 -0.12 11.12 -5.88
CA ARG A 227 -0.44 11.69 -4.56
C ARG A 227 -1.62 12.64 -4.63
N ASN A 228 -1.63 13.55 -5.61
CA ASN A 228 -2.65 14.58 -5.74
C ASN A 228 -4.05 14.01 -6.02
N ILE A 229 -4.14 12.87 -6.70
CA ILE A 229 -5.40 12.17 -6.97
C ILE A 229 -5.66 11.00 -6.00
N PHE A 230 -4.84 10.86 -4.96
CA PHE A 230 -4.90 9.70 -4.06
C PHE A 230 -6.21 9.62 -3.28
N PHE A 231 -6.84 10.76 -2.97
CA PHE A 231 -8.17 10.80 -2.36
C PHE A 231 -9.27 10.17 -3.24
N ILE A 232 -9.01 10.01 -4.54
CA ILE A 232 -9.89 9.31 -5.48
C ILE A 232 -9.50 7.82 -5.57
N SER A 233 -8.21 7.53 -5.66
CA SER A 233 -7.72 6.16 -5.86
C SER A 233 -7.76 5.28 -4.62
N SER A 234 -7.64 5.86 -3.42
CA SER A 234 -7.78 5.13 -2.13
C SER A 234 -9.19 4.59 -1.90
N ARG A 235 -10.20 5.20 -2.53
CA ARG A 235 -11.60 4.83 -2.34
C ARG A 235 -12.01 3.62 -3.16
N ASN A 236 -12.75 2.68 -2.56
CA ASN A 236 -13.36 1.52 -3.22
C ASN A 236 -12.39 0.67 -4.07
N GLY A 237 -11.12 0.56 -3.67
CA GLY A 237 -10.12 -0.22 -4.41
C GLY A 237 -9.77 0.36 -5.79
N ASN A 238 -10.04 1.64 -6.02
CA ASN A 238 -9.76 2.32 -7.29
C ASN A 238 -8.26 2.31 -7.66
N SER A 239 -7.34 2.02 -6.74
CA SER A 239 -5.89 1.88 -6.97
C SER A 239 -5.47 0.47 -7.40
N ALA A 240 -6.34 -0.55 -7.31
CA ALA A 240 -5.96 -1.95 -7.50
C ALA A 240 -5.71 -2.38 -8.96
N PHE A 241 -5.91 -1.48 -9.93
CA PHE A 241 -5.75 -1.81 -11.35
C PHE A 241 -4.29 -1.74 -11.81
N GLN A 242 -3.92 -2.62 -12.73
CA GLN A 242 -2.53 -2.84 -13.15
C GLN A 242 -1.82 -1.57 -13.66
N VAL A 243 -2.53 -0.69 -14.36
CA VAL A 243 -1.97 0.55 -14.92
C VAL A 243 -1.54 1.52 -13.81
N TYR A 244 -2.29 1.59 -12.70
CA TYR A 244 -1.90 2.38 -11.53
C TYR A 244 -0.66 1.78 -10.87
N ASN A 245 -0.70 0.49 -10.56
CA ASN A 245 0.41 -0.21 -9.89
C ASN A 245 1.71 -0.14 -10.68
N PHE A 246 1.64 -0.34 -12.01
CA PHE A 246 2.79 -0.16 -12.89
C PHE A 246 3.37 1.26 -12.76
N THR A 247 2.51 2.29 -12.85
CA THR A 247 2.95 3.69 -12.79
C THR A 247 3.57 4.03 -11.44
N TYR A 248 2.95 3.56 -10.35
CA TYR A 248 3.39 3.78 -8.98
C TYR A 248 4.74 3.10 -8.70
N LEU A 249 4.82 1.78 -8.87
CA LEU A 249 6.02 1.00 -8.57
C LEU A 249 7.19 1.37 -9.48
N THR A 250 6.95 1.57 -10.78
CA THR A 250 8.01 2.00 -11.71
C THR A 250 8.56 3.38 -11.34
N SER A 251 7.70 4.29 -10.86
CA SER A 251 8.17 5.61 -10.41
C SER A 251 8.96 5.50 -9.10
N ILE A 252 8.59 4.61 -8.18
CA ILE A 252 9.37 4.30 -6.97
C ILE A 252 10.74 3.73 -7.35
N ASP A 253 10.79 2.72 -8.23
CA ASP A 253 12.02 2.10 -8.70
C ASP A 253 12.95 3.09 -9.41
N SER A 254 12.38 4.09 -10.09
CA SER A 254 13.14 5.12 -10.77
C SER A 254 13.66 6.21 -9.82
N ILE A 255 12.88 6.62 -8.81
CA ILE A 255 13.33 7.65 -7.85
C ILE A 255 14.33 7.06 -6.84
N SER A 256 14.17 5.79 -6.44
CA SER A 256 15.03 5.10 -5.46
C SER A 256 16.49 5.00 -5.87
N ARG A 257 16.80 5.15 -7.17
CA ARG A 257 18.17 5.24 -7.69
C ARG A 257 18.88 6.55 -7.36
N SER A 258 18.16 7.56 -6.86
CA SER A 258 18.69 8.89 -6.56
C SER A 258 18.36 9.29 -5.12
N ALA A 259 19.29 9.02 -4.19
CA ALA A 259 19.17 9.42 -2.79
C ALA A 259 18.77 10.90 -2.58
N PRO A 260 19.34 11.89 -3.31
CA PRO A 260 18.93 13.28 -3.18
C PRO A 260 17.48 13.54 -3.62
N ALA A 261 16.98 12.79 -4.62
CA ALA A 261 15.59 12.92 -5.07
C ALA A 261 14.62 12.31 -4.06
N CYS A 262 14.93 11.13 -3.51
CA CYS A 262 14.16 10.51 -2.43
C CYS A 262 14.05 11.44 -1.22
N HIS A 263 15.20 11.98 -0.76
CA HIS A 263 15.24 12.90 0.37
C HIS A 263 14.37 14.14 0.12
N ARG A 264 14.54 14.80 -1.03
CA ARG A 264 13.76 15.98 -1.40
C ARG A 264 12.26 15.68 -1.46
N PHE A 265 11.88 14.58 -2.11
CA PHE A 265 10.47 14.20 -2.26
C PHE A 265 9.80 13.96 -0.91
N LEU A 266 10.41 13.18 -0.03
CA LEU A 266 9.88 12.93 1.30
C LEU A 266 9.85 14.21 2.15
N GLN A 267 10.90 15.04 2.08
CA GLN A 267 10.93 16.30 2.81
C GLN A 267 9.81 17.27 2.38
N GLU A 268 9.53 17.38 1.08
CA GLU A 268 8.48 18.25 0.54
C GLU A 268 7.05 17.74 0.85
N SER A 269 6.90 16.44 1.06
CA SER A 269 5.58 15.79 1.26
C SER A 269 5.34 15.32 2.69
N ARG A 270 6.27 15.61 3.61
CA ARG A 270 6.26 15.15 5.00
C ARG A 270 4.96 15.55 5.72
N PRO A 271 4.34 14.62 6.49
CA PRO A 271 3.24 14.94 7.39
C PRO A 271 3.61 16.01 8.43
N SER A 272 2.62 16.78 8.88
CA SER A 272 2.81 17.71 10.00
C SER A 272 3.15 16.96 11.30
N GLU A 273 3.88 17.61 12.21
CA GLU A 273 4.29 16.95 13.48
C GLU A 273 3.09 16.60 14.37
N ASP A 274 1.99 17.37 14.29
CA ASP A 274 0.74 17.12 15.01
C ASP A 274 -0.27 16.26 14.22
N ALA A 275 0.20 15.49 13.24
CA ALA A 275 -0.67 14.79 12.30
C ALA A 275 -1.64 13.78 12.96
N SER A 276 -1.31 13.27 14.14
CA SER A 276 -2.15 12.26 14.79
C SER A 276 -3.31 12.81 15.61
N THR A 277 -3.34 14.09 15.97
CA THR A 277 -4.35 14.61 16.92
C THR A 277 -5.41 15.52 16.29
N SER A 278 -5.11 16.15 15.14
CA SER A 278 -5.98 17.19 14.57
C SER A 278 -5.99 17.22 13.03
N THR A 279 -5.91 16.06 12.37
CA THR A 279 -5.89 15.98 10.90
C THR A 279 -7.25 15.70 10.28
N THR A 280 -7.54 16.46 9.23
CA THR A 280 -8.68 16.18 8.35
C THR A 280 -8.52 14.80 7.70
N TYR A 281 -9.62 14.16 7.32
CA TYR A 281 -9.64 12.91 6.58
C TYR A 281 -8.81 13.00 5.29
N LEU A 282 -8.89 14.12 4.56
CA LEU A 282 -8.06 14.36 3.38
C LEU A 282 -6.56 14.32 3.74
N GLN A 283 -6.16 14.99 4.82
CA GLN A 283 -4.75 15.00 5.23
C GLN A 283 -4.28 13.60 5.63
N ARG A 284 -5.08 12.86 6.41
CA ARG A 284 -4.83 11.45 6.75
C ARG A 284 -4.68 10.58 5.51
N THR A 285 -5.49 10.81 4.49
CA THR A 285 -5.38 10.12 3.20
C THR A 285 -4.06 10.44 2.49
N LEU A 286 -3.60 11.70 2.50
CA LEU A 286 -2.31 12.06 1.92
C LEU A 286 -1.12 11.51 2.72
N ASP A 287 -1.27 11.42 4.04
CA ASP A 287 -0.27 10.83 4.93
C ASP A 287 -0.20 9.30 4.75
N LEU A 288 -1.33 8.65 4.47
CA LEU A 288 -1.36 7.24 4.05
C LEU A 288 -0.55 7.02 2.76
N PHE A 289 -0.69 7.88 1.76
CA PHE A 289 0.14 7.81 0.55
C PHE A 289 1.63 7.98 0.88
N TYR A 290 1.94 8.92 1.77
CA TYR A 290 3.30 9.19 2.21
C TYR A 290 3.94 7.97 2.89
N LEU A 291 3.25 7.36 3.86
CA LEU A 291 3.75 6.19 4.60
C LEU A 291 3.93 4.96 3.72
N ASN A 292 2.96 4.69 2.83
CA ASN A 292 3.09 3.61 1.85
C ASN A 292 4.30 3.82 0.93
N LEU A 293 4.56 5.06 0.51
CA LEU A 293 5.70 5.36 -0.35
C LEU A 293 7.02 5.29 0.42
N SER A 294 7.04 5.79 1.66
CA SER A 294 8.26 5.87 2.47
C SER A 294 8.80 4.49 2.84
N GLU A 295 7.94 3.47 2.96
CA GLU A 295 8.33 2.07 3.14
C GLU A 295 9.34 1.57 2.10
N HIS A 296 9.29 2.07 0.86
CA HIS A 296 10.15 1.60 -0.22
C HIS A 296 11.51 2.28 -0.33
N LEU A 297 11.75 3.35 0.45
CA LEU A 297 12.91 4.21 0.30
C LEU A 297 14.05 4.08 1.34
N PRO A 298 13.98 3.30 2.44
CA PRO A 298 15.05 3.34 3.45
C PRO A 298 16.43 2.96 2.90
N LEU A 299 16.52 1.97 2.00
CA LEU A 299 17.80 1.58 1.37
C LEU A 299 18.48 2.72 0.60
N SER A 300 17.71 3.68 0.10
CA SER A 300 18.22 4.80 -0.70
C SER A 300 18.55 6.04 0.13
N LEU A 301 18.27 6.04 1.43
CA LEU A 301 18.40 7.21 2.30
C LEU A 301 19.52 7.03 3.33
N PRO A 302 20.16 8.11 3.78
CA PRO A 302 21.05 8.06 4.93
C PRO A 302 20.26 7.88 6.24
N THR A 303 20.91 7.34 7.28
CA THR A 303 20.26 6.95 8.54
C THR A 303 19.55 8.11 9.25
N ASP A 304 20.14 9.31 9.23
CA ASP A 304 19.55 10.53 9.80
C ASP A 304 18.27 10.97 9.06
N ALA A 305 18.25 10.82 7.73
CA ALA A 305 17.06 11.07 6.94
C ALA A 305 15.96 10.02 7.21
N CYS A 306 16.31 8.73 7.38
CA CYS A 306 15.34 7.70 7.75
C CYS A 306 14.69 8.00 9.11
N ASP A 307 15.47 8.40 10.11
CA ASP A 307 14.92 8.82 11.41
C ASP A 307 13.97 10.03 11.25
N ALA A 308 14.43 11.08 10.57
CA ALA A 308 13.69 12.34 10.46
C ALA A 308 12.45 12.27 9.55
N LEU A 309 12.51 11.50 8.47
CA LEU A 309 11.49 11.49 7.42
C LEU A 309 10.61 10.23 7.46
N ILE A 310 11.06 9.12 8.05
CA ILE A 310 10.26 7.87 8.08
C ILE A 310 9.83 7.54 9.50
N ILE A 311 10.79 7.38 10.41
CA ILE A 311 10.51 6.91 11.77
C ILE A 311 9.66 7.92 12.56
N LYS A 312 10.05 9.19 12.62
CA LYS A 312 9.30 10.21 13.38
C LYS A 312 7.85 10.38 12.91
N PRO A 313 7.57 10.53 11.59
CA PRO A 313 6.19 10.59 11.12
C PRO A 313 5.39 9.30 11.38
N ALA A 314 6.01 8.12 11.27
CA ALA A 314 5.34 6.85 11.54
C ALA A 314 4.98 6.68 13.03
N ILE A 315 5.88 7.04 13.94
CA ILE A 315 5.63 6.98 15.40
C ILE A 315 4.42 7.83 15.79
N ALA A 316 4.26 9.02 15.18
CA ALA A 316 3.13 9.89 15.47
C ALA A 316 1.77 9.17 15.30
N TYR A 317 1.66 8.32 14.27
CA TYR A 317 0.45 7.54 13.99
C TYR A 317 0.32 6.26 14.81
N ILE A 318 1.42 5.61 15.18
CA ILE A 318 1.38 4.41 16.04
C ILE A 318 0.99 4.78 17.49
N SER A 319 1.40 5.95 17.97
CA SER A 319 1.05 6.46 19.29
C SER A 319 -0.33 7.13 19.36
N HIS A 320 -1.17 6.98 18.33
CA HIS A 320 -2.50 7.57 18.30
C HIS A 320 -3.49 6.82 19.22
N GLU A 321 -4.10 7.54 20.17
CA GLU A 321 -5.08 6.99 21.14
C GLU A 321 -6.55 7.28 20.76
N GLY A 322 -6.82 7.81 19.56
CA GLY A 322 -8.17 8.19 19.13
C GLY A 322 -8.99 7.06 18.49
N PRO A 323 -10.20 7.39 17.97
CA PRO A 323 -11.14 6.40 17.45
C PRO A 323 -10.57 5.62 16.26
N THR A 324 -10.65 4.29 16.34
CA THR A 324 -10.20 3.38 15.29
C THR A 324 -11.21 3.35 14.14
N THR A 325 -11.02 4.20 13.14
CA THR A 325 -11.71 4.12 11.83
C THR A 325 -10.92 3.21 10.88
N GLN A 326 -11.56 2.68 9.83
CA GLN A 326 -10.88 1.84 8.83
C GLN A 326 -9.65 2.56 8.23
N ASN A 327 -9.79 3.86 7.94
CA ASN A 327 -8.68 4.66 7.43
C ASN A 327 -7.52 4.79 8.45
N MET A 328 -7.83 4.91 9.74
CA MET A 328 -6.79 4.93 10.78
C MET A 328 -6.09 3.58 10.92
N VAL A 329 -6.79 2.46 10.72
CA VAL A 329 -6.17 1.12 10.69
C VAL A 329 -5.17 1.03 9.53
N GLU A 330 -5.55 1.44 8.32
CA GLU A 330 -4.66 1.42 7.15
C GLU A 330 -3.41 2.30 7.35
N ILE A 331 -3.58 3.49 7.94
CA ILE A 331 -2.46 4.40 8.25
C ILE A 331 -1.54 3.78 9.31
N PHE A 332 -2.13 3.20 10.34
CA PHE A 332 -1.41 2.53 11.41
C PHE A 332 -0.57 1.36 10.85
N GLU A 333 -1.15 0.53 9.99
CA GLU A 333 -0.44 -0.58 9.31
C GLU A 333 0.68 -0.08 8.39
N SER A 334 0.44 1.01 7.67
CA SER A 334 1.45 1.65 6.81
C SER A 334 2.60 2.23 7.62
N ALA A 335 2.31 2.81 8.79
CA ALA A 335 3.33 3.32 9.72
C ALA A 335 4.22 2.19 10.26
N HIS A 336 3.61 1.07 10.66
CA HIS A 336 4.36 -0.12 11.07
C HIS A 336 5.28 -0.65 9.97
N SER A 337 4.74 -0.76 8.75
CA SER A 337 5.49 -1.27 7.59
C SER A 337 6.69 -0.38 7.26
N ALA A 338 6.52 0.94 7.30
CA ALA A 338 7.59 1.91 7.09
C ALA A 338 8.72 1.82 8.15
N ILE A 339 8.37 1.64 9.43
CA ILE A 339 9.36 1.42 10.50
C ILE A 339 10.09 0.10 10.29
N LEU A 340 9.37 -1.00 10.07
CA LEU A 340 9.97 -2.32 9.88
C LEU A 340 10.88 -2.36 8.65
N SER A 341 10.50 -1.70 7.55
CA SER A 341 11.34 -1.57 6.36
C SER A 341 12.66 -0.84 6.67
N THR A 342 12.59 0.24 7.47
CA THR A 342 13.79 0.96 7.91
C THR A 342 14.69 0.08 8.78
N MET A 343 14.11 -0.65 9.75
CA MET A 343 14.84 -1.56 10.63
C MET A 343 15.46 -2.74 9.86
N SER A 344 14.83 -3.18 8.78
CA SER A 344 15.30 -4.28 7.95
C SER A 344 16.54 -3.94 7.12
N CYS A 345 16.91 -2.65 7.02
CA CYS A 345 18.06 -2.21 6.25
C CYS A 345 19.35 -2.27 7.09
N PRO A 346 20.34 -3.13 6.74
CA PRO A 346 21.53 -3.32 7.57
C PRO A 346 22.34 -2.04 7.83
N GLN A 347 22.33 -1.09 6.88
CA GLN A 347 23.00 0.21 7.00
C GLN A 347 22.45 1.11 8.11
N HIS A 348 21.25 0.82 8.62
CA HIS A 348 20.59 1.54 9.71
C HIS A 348 20.68 0.79 11.05
N SER A 349 21.63 -0.15 11.20
CA SER A 349 21.82 -0.93 12.43
C SER A 349 21.91 -0.06 13.71
N PRO A 350 22.67 1.06 13.75
CA PRO A 350 22.74 1.89 14.96
C PRO A 350 21.38 2.49 15.37
N LEU A 351 20.62 3.01 14.40
CA LEU A 351 19.27 3.53 14.63
C LEU A 351 18.31 2.41 15.07
N THR A 352 18.44 1.24 14.46
CA THR A 352 17.60 0.07 14.77
C THR A 352 17.83 -0.42 16.19
N ILE A 353 19.08 -0.46 16.66
CA ILE A 353 19.43 -0.82 18.03
C ILE A 353 18.75 0.12 19.04
N GLU A 354 18.79 1.43 18.78
CA GLU A 354 18.15 2.43 19.65
C GLU A 354 16.62 2.34 19.63
N LEU A 355 16.03 2.13 18.43
CA LEU A 355 14.59 2.14 18.24
C LEU A 355 13.89 0.85 18.71
N THR A 356 14.57 -0.29 18.62
CA THR A 356 13.96 -1.62 18.80
C THR A 356 13.21 -1.78 20.14
N PRO A 357 13.79 -1.45 21.32
CA PRO A 357 13.09 -1.60 22.59
C PRO A 357 11.83 -0.75 22.67
N PHE A 358 11.89 0.48 22.15
CA PHE A 358 10.74 1.39 22.10
C PHE A 358 9.64 0.87 21.17
N TYR A 359 10.00 0.42 19.97
CA TYR A 359 9.05 -0.13 19.00
C TYR A 359 8.35 -1.39 19.55
N ILE A 360 9.07 -2.28 20.23
CA ILE A 360 8.50 -3.48 20.84
C ILE A 360 7.54 -3.11 21.98
N ALA A 361 7.87 -2.11 22.81
CA ALA A 361 6.95 -1.61 23.82
C ALA A 361 5.66 -1.03 23.19
N LEU A 362 5.77 -0.30 22.08
CA LEU A 362 4.60 0.15 21.32
C LEU A 362 3.77 -1.02 20.79
N LEU A 363 4.42 -2.05 20.23
CA LEU A 363 3.74 -3.24 19.72
C LEU A 363 2.94 -3.96 20.81
N PHE A 364 3.48 -4.06 22.03
CA PHE A 364 2.76 -4.61 23.20
C PHE A 364 1.58 -3.74 23.61
N ASN A 365 1.73 -2.41 23.59
CA ASN A 365 0.64 -1.49 23.94
C ASN A 365 -0.49 -1.49 22.89
N SER A 366 -0.14 -1.69 21.61
CA SER A 366 -1.12 -1.74 20.53
C SER A 366 -1.88 -3.07 20.47
N PHE A 367 -1.31 -4.19 20.91
CA PHE A 367 -1.96 -5.49 20.92
C PHE A 367 -2.72 -5.75 22.25
N PRO A 368 -4.02 -6.13 22.23
CA PRO A 368 -4.80 -6.59 21.08
C PRO A 368 -5.80 -5.57 20.50
N GLN A 369 -5.74 -4.30 20.93
CA GLN A 369 -6.78 -3.32 20.62
C GLN A 369 -6.69 -2.77 19.19
N HIS A 370 -5.48 -2.53 18.70
CA HIS A 370 -5.22 -1.87 17.43
C HIS A 370 -4.61 -2.80 16.37
N ILE A 371 -4.04 -3.93 16.79
CA ILE A 371 -3.49 -4.95 15.90
C ILE A 371 -4.02 -6.33 16.20
N SER A 372 -4.15 -7.14 15.15
CA SER A 372 -4.50 -8.55 15.24
C SER A 372 -3.34 -9.39 15.78
N SER A 373 -3.67 -10.60 16.26
CA SER A 373 -2.69 -11.62 16.66
C SER A 373 -1.68 -11.90 15.55
N ARG A 374 -2.16 -12.00 14.29
CA ARG A 374 -1.31 -12.22 13.12
C ARG A 374 -0.34 -11.06 12.90
N GLN A 375 -0.82 -9.82 12.93
CA GLN A 375 0.01 -8.63 12.73
C GLN A 375 1.07 -8.51 13.82
N PHE A 376 0.69 -8.72 15.09
CA PHE A 376 1.64 -8.76 16.20
C PHE A 376 2.73 -9.81 15.98
N ARG A 377 2.34 -11.05 15.66
CA ARG A 377 3.29 -12.15 15.43
C ARG A 377 4.23 -11.86 14.27
N VAL A 378 3.72 -11.35 13.15
CA VAL A 378 4.54 -10.99 11.99
C VAL A 378 5.52 -9.88 12.36
N ALA A 379 5.07 -8.80 12.99
CA ALA A 379 5.92 -7.69 13.39
C ALA A 379 7.02 -8.12 14.37
N PHE A 380 6.66 -8.87 15.42
CA PHE A 380 7.61 -9.36 16.41
C PHE A 380 8.63 -10.33 15.78
N LYS A 381 8.16 -11.27 14.94
CA LYS A 381 9.00 -12.19 14.18
C LYS A 381 9.99 -11.45 13.29
N THR A 382 9.56 -10.41 12.58
CA THR A 382 10.42 -9.59 11.73
C THR A 382 11.49 -8.89 12.55
N VAL A 383 11.16 -8.30 13.70
CA VAL A 383 12.17 -7.71 14.60
C VAL A 383 13.15 -8.78 15.09
N MET A 384 12.66 -9.96 15.49
CA MET A 384 13.52 -11.06 15.92
C MET A 384 14.49 -11.51 14.82
N GLN A 385 14.06 -11.55 13.57
CA GLN A 385 14.95 -11.80 12.43
C GLN A 385 16.03 -10.73 12.31
N ILE A 386 15.66 -9.45 12.42
CA ILE A 386 16.56 -8.30 12.28
C ILE A 386 17.64 -8.27 13.38
N VAL A 387 17.31 -8.64 14.62
CA VAL A 387 18.25 -8.65 15.75
C VAL A 387 19.02 -9.97 15.89
N SER A 388 18.85 -10.90 14.94
CA SER A 388 19.45 -12.23 14.95
C SER A 388 20.35 -12.46 13.74
N PRO A 389 21.27 -13.45 13.78
CA PRO A 389 22.08 -13.79 12.61
C PRO A 389 21.21 -14.13 11.40
N PRO A 390 21.57 -13.68 10.17
CA PRO A 390 22.87 -13.13 9.78
C PRO A 390 22.98 -11.59 9.83
N PHE A 391 22.05 -10.89 10.48
CA PHE A 391 22.08 -9.42 10.50
C PHE A 391 23.22 -8.88 11.40
N PRO A 392 23.86 -7.75 11.04
CA PRO A 392 24.98 -7.19 11.81
C PRO A 392 24.66 -6.87 13.27
N ILE A 393 23.39 -6.57 13.57
CA ILE A 393 22.92 -6.24 14.92
C ILE A 393 23.20 -7.38 15.91
N ALA A 394 23.13 -8.63 15.47
CA ALA A 394 23.40 -9.79 16.33
C ALA A 394 24.83 -9.84 16.85
N GLU A 395 25.78 -9.25 16.13
CA GLU A 395 27.19 -9.13 16.58
C GLU A 395 27.41 -7.86 17.41
N LEU A 396 26.74 -6.76 17.05
CA LEU A 396 26.87 -5.47 17.74
C LEU A 396 26.21 -5.49 19.12
N GLU A 397 25.04 -6.10 19.24
CA GLU A 397 24.24 -6.20 20.47
C GLU A 397 23.71 -7.63 20.68
N PRO A 398 24.56 -8.60 21.06
CA PRO A 398 24.18 -10.01 21.16
C PRO A 398 23.03 -10.30 22.14
N GLN A 399 22.88 -9.45 23.17
CA GLN A 399 21.88 -9.60 24.23
C GLN A 399 20.49 -9.10 23.83
N LEU A 400 20.38 -8.36 22.71
CA LEU A 400 19.12 -7.74 22.33
C LEU A 400 18.04 -8.78 22.02
N SER A 401 18.38 -9.83 21.26
CA SER A 401 17.45 -10.92 20.93
C SER A 401 16.86 -11.59 22.16
N GLU A 402 17.69 -11.91 23.17
CA GLU A 402 17.25 -12.49 24.43
C GLU A 402 16.40 -11.52 25.26
N THR A 403 16.79 -10.24 25.31
CA THR A 403 16.05 -9.20 26.01
C THR A 403 14.62 -9.07 25.47
N LEU A 404 14.44 -9.13 24.14
CA LEU A 404 13.12 -9.08 23.52
C LEU A 404 12.25 -10.29 23.89
N LEU A 405 12.83 -11.48 23.97
CA LEU A 405 12.10 -12.68 24.40
C LEU A 405 11.73 -12.62 25.87
N GLU A 406 12.59 -12.06 26.73
CA GLU A 406 12.26 -11.83 28.14
C GLU A 406 11.12 -10.81 28.29
N MET A 407 11.11 -9.73 27.50
CA MET A 407 9.96 -8.80 27.46
C MET A 407 8.67 -9.51 27.04
N LEU A 408 8.74 -10.39 26.04
CA LEU A 408 7.60 -11.20 25.58
C LEU A 408 7.13 -12.18 26.65
N ARG A 409 8.05 -12.89 27.30
CA ARG A 409 7.77 -13.83 28.40
C ARG A 409 7.12 -13.16 29.59
N ALA A 410 7.63 -12.00 30.01
CA ALA A 410 7.04 -11.20 31.08
C ALA A 410 5.60 -10.79 30.75
N SER A 411 5.34 -10.48 29.48
CA SER A 411 4.00 -10.11 28.99
C SER A 411 3.04 -11.32 28.93
N ILE A 412 3.52 -12.53 28.57
CA ILE A 412 2.70 -13.76 28.57
C ILE A 412 2.10 -14.02 29.95
N SER A 413 2.89 -13.83 31.02
CA SER A 413 2.46 -14.09 32.40
C SER A 413 1.31 -13.20 32.88
N THR A 414 1.14 -12.02 32.27
CA THR A 414 0.13 -11.01 32.66
C THR A 414 -0.96 -10.79 31.61
N ALA A 415 -0.86 -11.47 30.46
CA ALA A 415 -1.78 -11.31 29.34
C ALA A 415 -3.17 -11.90 29.62
N SER A 416 -4.20 -11.31 28.99
CA SER A 416 -5.56 -11.83 29.11
C SER A 416 -5.70 -13.23 28.51
N THR A 417 -6.38 -14.10 29.25
CA THR A 417 -6.77 -15.45 28.82
C THR A 417 -8.12 -15.45 28.08
N SER A 418 -8.83 -14.32 28.05
CA SER A 418 -10.09 -14.19 27.31
C SER A 418 -9.88 -14.34 25.81
N LEU A 419 -10.86 -14.96 25.14
CA LEU A 419 -10.89 -15.02 23.68
C LEU A 419 -10.84 -13.62 23.08
N LEU A 420 -9.98 -13.44 22.08
CA LEU A 420 -9.93 -12.22 21.29
C LEU A 420 -11.18 -12.13 20.40
N PRO A 421 -11.69 -10.91 20.17
CA PRO A 421 -12.77 -10.72 19.20
C PRO A 421 -12.29 -11.13 17.79
N PRO A 422 -13.17 -11.69 16.96
CA PRO A 422 -12.82 -11.97 15.56
C PRO A 422 -12.48 -10.65 14.85
N THR A 423 -11.27 -10.54 14.31
CA THR A 423 -10.86 -9.39 13.49
C THR A 423 -11.50 -9.44 12.10
N ALA A 424 -11.65 -8.28 11.44
CA ALA A 424 -12.24 -8.18 10.11
C ALA A 424 -11.56 -9.10 9.07
N ASP A 425 -10.24 -9.28 9.17
CA ASP A 425 -9.46 -10.23 8.34
C ASP A 425 -9.90 -11.69 8.52
N ILE A 426 -10.21 -12.10 9.76
CA ILE A 426 -10.67 -13.47 10.06
C ILE A 426 -12.07 -13.68 9.49
N VAL A 427 -12.93 -12.66 9.54
CA VAL A 427 -14.28 -12.69 8.95
C VAL A 427 -14.22 -12.77 7.42
N ALA A 428 -13.29 -12.03 6.78
CA ALA A 428 -13.08 -12.07 5.33
C ALA A 428 -12.49 -13.40 4.86
N GLN A 429 -11.54 -13.99 5.61
CA GLN A 429 -10.94 -15.29 5.30
C GLN A 429 -11.90 -16.47 5.54
N ALA A 430 -12.72 -16.43 6.60
CA ALA A 430 -13.76 -17.42 6.84
C ALA A 430 -14.83 -17.47 5.71
N ALA A 431 -14.94 -16.41 4.91
CA ALA A 431 -15.79 -16.38 3.71
C ALA A 431 -15.11 -16.96 2.46
N MET A 432 -13.78 -17.12 2.47
CA MET A 432 -12.98 -17.57 1.30
C MET A 432 -12.38 -18.98 1.47
N GLU A 433 -12.12 -19.43 2.70
CA GLU A 433 -11.55 -20.74 2.99
C GLU A 433 -12.37 -21.43 4.09
N GLU A 434 -12.70 -22.72 3.94
CA GLU A 434 -13.26 -23.58 5.01
C GLU A 434 -12.23 -23.87 6.12
N THR A 435 -11.43 -22.88 6.49
CA THR A 435 -10.40 -22.99 7.54
C THR A 435 -11.08 -22.72 8.88
N GLN A 436 -10.97 -23.67 9.82
CA GLN A 436 -11.52 -23.53 11.17
C GLN A 436 -11.05 -22.22 11.81
N GLU A 437 -11.98 -21.49 12.42
CA GLU A 437 -11.71 -20.30 13.25
C GLU A 437 -10.59 -20.61 14.26
N GLU A 438 -9.37 -20.15 14.00
CA GLU A 438 -8.32 -20.21 15.03
C GLU A 438 -8.65 -19.18 16.11
N ARG A 439 -9.24 -19.67 17.20
CA ARG A 439 -9.53 -18.86 18.38
C ARG A 439 -8.25 -18.66 19.16
N HIS A 440 -7.90 -17.39 19.38
CA HIS A 440 -6.72 -17.00 20.13
C HIS A 440 -7.13 -16.11 21.31
N SER A 441 -6.49 -16.26 22.46
CA SER A 441 -6.40 -15.24 23.51
C SER A 441 -5.16 -14.37 23.33
N GLN A 442 -5.06 -13.27 24.09
CA GLN A 442 -3.83 -12.47 24.14
C GLN A 442 -2.65 -13.35 24.58
N GLN A 443 -2.81 -14.14 25.66
CA GLN A 443 -1.77 -15.04 26.16
C GLN A 443 -1.31 -16.06 25.09
N SER A 444 -2.24 -16.75 24.44
CA SER A 444 -1.90 -17.74 23.40
C SER A 444 -1.23 -17.11 22.17
N SER A 445 -1.60 -15.88 21.82
CA SER A 445 -0.99 -15.13 20.71
C SER A 445 0.46 -14.74 21.01
N LEU A 446 0.73 -14.31 22.24
CA LEU A 446 2.09 -13.99 22.68
C LEU A 446 2.95 -15.26 22.77
N ALA A 447 2.40 -16.38 23.24
CA ALA A 447 3.08 -17.68 23.23
C ALA A 447 3.38 -18.16 21.80
N LEU A 448 2.46 -17.95 20.85
CA LEU A 448 2.72 -18.21 19.43
C LEU A 448 3.84 -17.34 18.87
N ALA A 449 3.88 -16.05 19.21
CA ALA A 449 4.98 -15.16 18.80
C ALA A 449 6.33 -15.64 19.35
N LEU A 450 6.34 -16.16 20.59
CA LEU A 450 7.53 -16.73 21.21
C LEU A 450 8.01 -17.96 20.43
N VAL A 451 7.08 -18.85 20.09
CA VAL A 451 7.36 -20.04 19.27
C VAL A 451 7.87 -19.66 17.88
N ASP A 452 7.24 -18.68 17.22
CA ASP A 452 7.63 -18.19 15.89
C ASP A 452 9.03 -17.56 15.86
N SER A 453 9.57 -17.18 17.01
CA SER A 453 10.88 -16.55 17.16
C SER A 453 12.03 -17.55 17.31
N LEU A 454 11.72 -18.79 17.71
CA LEU A 454 12.70 -19.86 17.95
C LEU A 454 13.68 -20.11 16.79
N PRO A 455 13.27 -20.08 15.51
CA PRO A 455 14.18 -20.31 14.40
C PRO A 455 15.31 -19.28 14.25
N TYR A 456 15.16 -18.10 14.85
CA TYR A 456 16.11 -17.00 14.67
C TYR A 456 17.14 -16.92 15.79
N LEU A 457 16.88 -17.57 16.93
CA LEU A 457 17.70 -17.42 18.13
C LEU A 457 19.17 -17.78 17.91
N PRO A 458 20.13 -17.01 18.46
CA PRO A 458 21.52 -17.43 18.54
C PRO A 458 21.65 -18.84 19.14
N LEU A 459 22.54 -19.67 18.58
CA LEU A 459 22.71 -21.09 18.97
C LEU A 459 22.81 -21.33 20.49
N PRO A 460 23.52 -20.51 21.29
CA PRO A 460 23.62 -20.73 22.73
C PRO A 460 22.28 -20.66 23.46
N LEU A 461 21.30 -19.94 22.90
CA LEU A 461 20.00 -19.68 23.52
C LEU A 461 18.93 -20.70 23.13
N VAL A 462 19.11 -21.41 22.01
CA VAL A 462 18.07 -22.25 21.39
C VAL A 462 17.50 -23.30 22.35
N GLU A 463 18.36 -24.03 23.06
CA GLU A 463 17.92 -25.13 23.93
C GLU A 463 17.13 -24.63 25.16
N GLU A 464 17.62 -23.58 25.79
CA GLU A 464 16.97 -22.96 26.94
C GLU A 464 15.62 -22.39 26.53
N TRP A 465 15.59 -21.64 25.42
CA TRP A 465 14.37 -21.01 24.94
C TRP A 465 13.36 -22.00 24.35
N PHE A 466 13.78 -23.17 23.84
CA PHE A 466 12.83 -24.27 23.58
C PHE A 466 12.12 -24.72 24.84
N THR A 467 12.86 -24.83 25.95
CA THR A 467 12.29 -25.22 27.24
C THR A 467 11.34 -24.15 27.78
N ILE A 468 11.75 -22.89 27.74
CA ILE A 468 10.92 -21.74 28.18
C ILE A 468 9.65 -21.64 27.33
N ALA A 469 9.74 -21.74 26.01
CA ALA A 469 8.58 -21.67 25.13
C ALA A 469 7.62 -22.85 25.35
N ALA A 470 8.13 -24.05 25.61
CA ALA A 470 7.29 -25.21 25.95
C ALA A 470 6.59 -25.04 27.31
N GLN A 471 7.26 -24.41 28.29
CA GLN A 471 6.64 -24.05 29.58
C GLN A 471 5.54 -23.00 29.41
N ALA A 472 5.82 -21.91 28.69
CA ALA A 472 4.85 -20.86 28.41
C ALA A 472 3.60 -21.39 27.67
N MET A 473 3.79 -22.34 26.74
CA MET A 473 2.67 -23.05 26.11
C MET A 473 1.84 -23.84 27.13
N ASN A 474 2.47 -24.53 28.06
CA ASN A 474 1.78 -25.34 29.08
C ASN A 474 1.08 -24.48 30.15
N GLU A 475 1.47 -23.22 30.34
CA GLU A 475 0.80 -22.26 31.22
C GLU A 475 -0.57 -21.81 30.70
N ILE A 476 -0.85 -21.97 29.40
CA ILE A 476 -2.17 -21.69 28.82
C ILE A 476 -3.15 -22.74 29.36
N GLU A 477 -4.08 -22.38 30.24
CA GLU A 477 -4.98 -23.35 30.89
C GLU A 477 -5.95 -24.02 29.91
N ASP A 478 -6.54 -23.26 29.00
CA ASP A 478 -7.53 -23.73 28.04
C ASP A 478 -6.86 -24.61 26.95
N PRO A 479 -7.22 -25.91 26.85
CA PRO A 479 -6.64 -26.81 25.86
C PRO A 479 -6.94 -26.39 24.41
N VAL A 480 -8.06 -25.72 24.14
CA VAL A 480 -8.43 -25.25 22.80
C VAL A 480 -7.49 -24.14 22.34
N LEU A 481 -7.09 -23.26 23.26
CA LEU A 481 -6.13 -22.18 22.99
C LEU A 481 -4.69 -22.67 22.97
N ARG A 482 -4.38 -23.74 23.71
CA ARG A 482 -3.05 -24.35 23.75
C ARG A 482 -2.72 -25.12 22.47
N GLU A 483 -3.71 -25.79 21.87
CA GLU A 483 -3.50 -26.70 20.76
C GLU A 483 -2.89 -26.03 19.51
N PRO A 484 -3.32 -24.84 19.05
CA PRO A 484 -2.65 -24.13 17.96
C PRO A 484 -1.17 -23.81 18.24
N VAL A 485 -0.85 -23.42 19.49
CA VAL A 485 0.53 -23.14 19.92
C VAL A 485 1.39 -24.41 19.84
N LYS A 486 0.84 -25.52 20.34
CA LYS A 486 1.48 -26.84 20.29
C LYS A 486 1.71 -27.31 18.87
N GLN A 487 0.72 -27.19 18.00
CA GLN A 487 0.83 -27.57 16.59
C GLN A 487 1.91 -26.74 15.89
N ARG A 488 1.94 -25.43 16.12
CA ARG A 488 2.98 -24.57 15.56
C ARG A 488 4.37 -24.93 16.07
N PHE A 489 4.52 -25.25 17.35
CA PHE A 489 5.80 -25.70 17.92
C PHE A 489 6.28 -26.98 17.23
N LEU A 490 5.40 -27.98 17.14
CA LEU A 490 5.70 -29.24 16.44
C LEU A 490 6.06 -29.01 14.98
N GLN A 491 5.36 -28.10 14.30
CA GLN A 491 5.64 -27.74 12.92
C GLN A 491 7.05 -27.17 12.77
N ILE A 492 7.50 -26.25 13.64
CA ILE A 492 8.86 -25.69 13.57
C ILE A 492 9.93 -26.78 13.69
N LEU A 493 9.70 -27.79 14.54
CA LEU A 493 10.63 -28.91 14.71
C LEU A 493 10.76 -29.82 13.47
N VAL A 494 9.77 -29.86 12.57
CA VAL A 494 9.73 -30.79 11.43
C VAL A 494 9.73 -30.14 10.05
N SER A 495 9.38 -28.86 9.94
CA SER A 495 9.13 -28.15 8.67
C SER A 495 10.40 -27.69 7.94
N GLY A 496 11.57 -27.78 8.57
CA GLY A 496 12.83 -27.25 8.02
C GLY A 496 13.00 -25.75 8.19
N GLU A 497 12.17 -25.08 9.00
CA GLU A 497 12.37 -23.68 9.40
C GLU A 497 13.63 -23.49 10.27
N LEU A 498 14.04 -24.53 11.00
CA LEU A 498 15.32 -24.57 11.70
C LEU A 498 16.44 -24.91 10.71
N ASP A 499 17.52 -24.12 10.73
CA ASP A 499 18.74 -24.52 10.03
C ASP A 499 19.37 -25.78 10.63
N VAL A 500 20.42 -26.28 9.99
CA VAL A 500 21.06 -27.56 10.35
C VAL A 500 21.52 -27.60 11.80
N GLU A 501 22.10 -26.51 12.32
CA GLU A 501 22.67 -26.45 13.66
C GLU A 501 21.56 -26.35 14.72
N ARG A 502 20.56 -25.48 14.50
CA ARG A 502 19.39 -25.35 15.37
C ARG A 502 18.54 -26.62 15.38
N ALA A 503 18.39 -27.28 14.23
CA ALA A 503 17.69 -28.56 14.12
C ALA A 503 18.40 -29.66 14.91
N ALA A 504 19.74 -29.72 14.88
CA ALA A 504 20.50 -30.68 15.69
C ALA A 504 20.27 -30.48 17.20
N ILE A 505 20.25 -29.23 17.67
CA ILE A 505 19.90 -28.89 19.05
C ILE A 505 18.45 -29.31 19.34
N GLY A 506 17.51 -29.01 18.45
CA GLY A 506 16.10 -29.38 18.59
C GLY A 506 15.87 -30.89 18.70
N VAL A 507 16.56 -31.69 17.90
CA VAL A 507 16.49 -33.17 17.96
C VAL A 507 17.05 -33.69 19.28
N ALA A 508 18.20 -33.17 19.74
CA ALA A 508 18.76 -33.54 21.04
C ALA A 508 17.83 -33.14 22.19
N TRP A 509 17.30 -31.92 22.15
CA TRP A 509 16.36 -31.41 23.15
C TRP A 509 15.08 -32.26 23.23
N TRP A 510 14.50 -32.58 22.07
CA TRP A 510 13.31 -33.43 21.96
C TRP A 510 13.56 -34.86 22.46
N GLY A 511 14.68 -35.46 22.07
CA GLY A 511 14.98 -36.87 22.33
C GLY A 511 15.54 -37.17 23.71
N THR A 512 16.56 -36.42 24.16
CA THR A 512 17.33 -36.77 25.37
C THR A 512 17.21 -35.76 26.51
N ARG A 513 16.71 -34.54 26.25
CA ARG A 513 16.61 -33.49 27.28
C ARG A 513 15.19 -33.17 27.74
N GLY A 514 14.24 -34.08 27.49
CA GLY A 514 12.87 -33.98 28.02
C GLY A 514 11.91 -33.08 27.23
N GLY A 515 12.31 -32.56 26.06
CA GLY A 515 11.44 -31.75 25.21
C GLY A 515 10.16 -32.48 24.78
N ARG A 516 10.26 -33.78 24.43
CA ARG A 516 9.09 -34.61 24.10
C ARG A 516 8.07 -34.67 25.23
N THR A 517 8.54 -34.86 26.47
CA THR A 517 7.66 -34.92 27.64
C THR A 517 7.03 -33.57 27.96
N LEU A 518 7.75 -32.47 27.72
CA LEU A 518 7.23 -31.11 27.91
C LEU A 518 6.13 -30.77 26.91
N ILE A 519 6.23 -31.21 25.65
CA ILE A 519 5.24 -30.85 24.61
C ILE A 519 4.06 -31.82 24.56
N LEU A 520 4.30 -33.13 24.72
CA LEU A 520 3.23 -34.14 24.59
C LEU A 520 2.60 -34.54 25.93
N GLY A 521 3.22 -34.19 27.05
CA GLY A 521 2.85 -34.68 28.38
C GLY A 521 3.28 -36.14 28.62
N VAL A 522 3.17 -36.58 29.87
CA VAL A 522 3.64 -37.91 30.35
C VAL A 522 2.85 -39.08 29.74
N SER A 523 1.66 -38.84 29.17
CA SER A 523 0.78 -39.87 28.59
C SER A 523 0.99 -40.19 27.11
N ALA A 524 2.01 -39.62 26.45
CA ALA A 524 2.32 -40.03 25.08
C ALA A 524 3.03 -41.38 25.10
N GLU A 525 2.24 -42.46 24.97
CA GLU A 525 2.76 -43.84 24.84
C GLU A 525 3.96 -43.87 23.89
N PRO A 526 5.04 -44.58 24.26
CA PRO A 526 6.16 -44.75 23.35
C PRO A 526 5.62 -45.47 22.11
N ALA A 527 5.64 -44.79 20.96
CA ALA A 527 5.39 -45.42 19.67
C ALA A 527 6.24 -46.69 19.59
N MET A 528 5.56 -47.84 19.69
CA MET A 528 6.20 -49.15 19.57
C MET A 528 6.79 -49.22 18.16
N MET A 529 8.12 -49.15 18.09
CA MET A 529 8.87 -49.46 16.88
C MET A 529 8.57 -50.92 16.51
N SER A 530 7.75 -51.11 15.48
CA SER A 530 7.48 -52.42 14.89
C SER A 530 8.79 -52.93 14.28
N GLY A 531 9.50 -53.79 15.01
CA GLY A 531 10.81 -54.30 14.58
C GLY A 531 11.54 -55.20 15.56
N ALA A 532 11.11 -55.29 16.82
CA ALA A 532 11.69 -56.26 17.75
C ALA A 532 11.03 -57.64 17.58
N LEU A 533 11.69 -58.52 16.83
CA LEU A 533 11.38 -59.96 16.82
C LEU A 533 11.51 -60.53 18.24
N PRO A 534 10.51 -61.23 18.79
CA PRO A 534 10.69 -61.94 20.04
C PRO A 534 11.61 -63.14 19.82
N GLY A 535 12.70 -63.17 20.59
CA GLY A 535 13.61 -64.31 20.71
C GLY A 535 12.94 -65.53 21.35
N PRO A 536 13.66 -66.68 21.34
CA PRO A 536 13.08 -68.00 21.22
C PRO A 536 12.64 -68.57 22.57
N ASP A 537 11.51 -69.27 22.60
CA ASP A 537 11.37 -70.56 23.28
C ASP A 537 9.96 -71.11 23.10
N ARG A 538 9.86 -72.26 22.42
CA ARG A 538 9.19 -73.46 22.97
C ARG A 538 9.34 -74.63 22.00
N SER A 539 10.12 -75.60 22.47
CA SER A 539 10.10 -77.00 22.05
C SER A 539 8.68 -77.57 22.02
N SER A 540 8.35 -78.34 20.98
CA SER A 540 7.47 -79.50 21.08
C SER A 540 7.48 -80.35 19.80
N HIS A 541 7.94 -81.60 19.96
CA HIS A 541 7.52 -82.83 19.28
C HIS A 541 7.43 -82.87 17.75
N LEU A 542 8.51 -83.33 17.10
CA LEU A 542 8.67 -84.73 16.62
C LEU A 542 10.13 -84.98 16.23
#